data_AF-A0A3N7AFX6-F1
#
_entry.id   AF-A0A3N7AFX6-F1
#
_cell.length_a   1.000
_cell.length_b   1.000
_cell.length_c   1.000
_cell.angle_alpha   90.00
_cell.angle_beta   90.00
_cell.angle_gamma   90.00
#
_symmetry.space_group_name_H-M   'P 1'
#
loop_
_entity.id
_entity.type
_entity.pdbx_description
1 polymer ?
#
loop_
_entity_poly.entity_id
_entity_poly.type
_entity_poly.pdbx_seq_one_letter_code
_entity_poly.pdbx_strand_id
1 'polypeptide(L)'
;MTQAELKENFSEMIAGNPPLKKIEELFFKAVNSGALNYEDEEQNSYRIAMIIYHAILYTMAKDWMPLVKENIEEAENLKKFL
;
A
#
# COMPACT_ATOMS: atom_id res chain seq x y z
N MET A 1 -18.43 -9.94 15.60
CA MET A 1 -18.38 -8.57 15.07
C MET A 1 -19.34 -8.47 13.89
N THR A 2 -20.19 -7.47 13.88
CA THR A 2 -21.09 -7.15 12.75
C THR A 2 -20.33 -6.36 11.67
N GLN A 3 -20.91 -6.22 10.48
CA GLN A 3 -20.31 -5.40 9.41
C GLN A 3 -20.16 -3.93 9.81
N ALA A 4 -21.12 -3.39 10.56
CA ALA A 4 -21.08 -2.01 11.04
C ALA A 4 -19.92 -1.80 12.03
N GLU A 5 -19.79 -2.70 13.00
CA GLU A 5 -18.68 -2.68 13.98
C GLU A 5 -17.33 -2.85 13.29
N LEU A 6 -17.20 -3.72 12.29
CA LEU A 6 -15.96 -3.87 11.52
C LEU A 6 -15.57 -2.57 10.81
N LYS A 7 -16.54 -1.89 10.18
CA LYS A 7 -16.30 -0.64 9.45
C LYS A 7 -15.81 0.47 10.39
N GLU A 8 -16.43 0.58 11.56
CA GLU A 8 -16.04 1.54 12.59
C GLU A 8 -14.63 1.24 13.11
N ASN A 9 -14.40 0.01 13.58
CA ASN A 9 -13.10 -0.43 14.08
C ASN A 9 -11.98 -0.25 13.06
N PHE A 10 -12.23 -0.60 11.78
CA PHE A 10 -11.25 -0.42 10.72
C PHE A 10 -10.90 1.07 10.52
N SER A 11 -11.91 1.94 10.48
CA SER A 11 -11.71 3.37 10.27
C SER A 11 -10.92 3.99 11.42
N GLU A 12 -11.25 3.65 12.66
CA GLU A 12 -10.54 4.11 13.86
C GLU A 12 -9.10 3.61 13.90
N MET A 13 -8.87 2.33 13.61
CA MET A 13 -7.51 1.75 13.58
C MET A 13 -6.62 2.44 12.56
N ILE A 14 -7.12 2.68 11.34
CA ILE A 14 -6.35 3.35 10.28
C ILE A 14 -6.12 4.82 10.61
N ALA A 15 -7.11 5.51 11.20
CA ALA A 15 -6.96 6.90 11.62
C ALA A 15 -5.94 7.07 12.75
N GLY A 16 -5.91 6.13 13.71
CA GLY A 16 -4.94 6.13 14.82
C GLY A 16 -3.53 5.67 14.42
N ASN A 17 -3.41 4.88 13.35
CA ASN A 17 -2.13 4.37 12.85
C ASN A 17 -1.98 4.64 11.34
N PRO A 18 -2.00 5.91 10.91
CA PRO A 18 -1.93 6.22 9.49
C PRO A 18 -0.58 5.76 8.94
N PRO A 19 -0.55 5.01 7.82
CA PRO A 19 0.71 4.51 7.27
C PRO A 19 1.56 5.60 6.61
N LEU A 20 1.15 6.88 6.72
CA LEU A 20 1.76 8.04 6.07
C LEU A 20 3.27 8.10 6.27
N LYS A 21 3.76 7.87 7.50
CA LYS A 21 5.21 7.88 7.78
C LYS A 21 5.96 6.82 6.96
N LYS A 22 5.43 5.59 6.88
CA LYS A 22 6.05 4.51 6.11
C LYS A 22 5.96 4.78 4.60
N ILE A 23 4.85 5.35 4.13
CA ILE A 23 4.68 5.77 2.74
C ILE A 23 5.73 6.84 2.38
N GLU A 24 5.91 7.84 3.24
CA GLU A 24 6.89 8.92 3.07
C GLU A 24 8.32 8.37 3.05
N GLU A 25 8.68 7.50 3.99
CA GLU A 25 9.98 6.83 4.02
C GLU A 25 10.27 6.04 2.74
N LEU A 26 9.29 5.28 2.24
CA LEU A 26 9.44 4.51 1.01
C LEU A 26 9.46 5.39 -0.24
N PHE A 27 8.70 6.48 -0.24
CA PHE A 27 8.73 7.50 -1.29
C PHE A 27 10.14 8.12 -1.41
N PHE A 28 10.72 8.55 -0.29
CA PHE A 28 12.08 9.09 -0.28
C PHE A 28 13.11 8.06 -0.77
N LYS A 29 12.96 6.78 -0.42
CA LYS A 29 13.82 5.72 -0.96
C LYS A 29 13.66 5.57 -2.48
N ALA A 30 12.43 5.60 -2.98
CA ALA A 30 12.16 5.45 -4.41
C ALA A 30 12.77 6.58 -5.23
N VAL A 31 12.56 7.84 -4.84
CA VAL A 31 13.10 9.00 -5.58
C VAL A 31 14.63 9.09 -5.52
N ASN A 32 15.25 8.57 -4.46
CA ASN A 32 16.71 8.57 -4.30
C ASN A 32 17.39 7.28 -4.82
N SER A 33 16.63 6.34 -5.40
CA SER A 33 17.16 5.02 -5.80
C SER A 33 17.97 5.02 -7.09
N GLY A 34 17.83 6.05 -7.94
CA GLY A 34 18.36 6.07 -9.30
C GLY A 34 17.67 5.09 -10.27
N ALA A 35 16.65 4.35 -9.83
CA ALA A 35 15.95 3.37 -10.66
C ALA A 35 14.85 4.00 -11.55
N LEU A 36 14.53 5.27 -11.33
CA LEU A 36 13.48 5.99 -12.05
C LEU A 36 14.10 6.77 -13.21
N ASN A 37 13.56 6.57 -14.42
CA ASN A 37 13.89 7.38 -15.59
C ASN A 37 12.88 8.53 -15.71
N TYR A 38 13.36 9.76 -15.51
CA TYR A 38 12.57 10.99 -15.59
C TYR A 38 12.69 11.70 -16.95
N GLU A 39 13.66 11.32 -17.80
CA GLU A 39 13.97 12.04 -19.04
C GLU A 39 12.82 11.97 -20.06
N ASP A 40 12.06 10.88 -20.04
CA ASP A 40 10.93 10.62 -20.94
C ASP A 40 9.55 10.90 -20.30
N GLU A 41 9.50 11.51 -19.11
CA GLU A 41 8.22 11.75 -18.44
C GLU A 41 7.53 13.01 -18.98
N GLU A 42 6.35 12.84 -19.56
CA GLU A 42 5.56 13.97 -20.06
C GLU A 42 5.20 14.94 -18.93
N GLN A 43 5.26 16.25 -19.22
CA GLN A 43 4.80 17.28 -18.30
C GLN A 43 3.29 17.09 -18.09
N ASN A 44 2.90 16.73 -16.86
CA ASN A 44 1.55 16.31 -16.42
C ASN A 44 1.23 14.80 -16.46
N SER A 45 2.20 13.95 -16.77
CA SER A 45 2.03 12.50 -16.62
C SER A 45 2.00 12.11 -15.14
N TYR A 46 1.06 11.23 -14.79
CA TYR A 46 1.00 10.56 -13.49
C TYR A 46 1.72 9.21 -13.48
N ARG A 47 2.36 8.81 -14.58
CA ARG A 47 2.94 7.46 -14.76
C ARG A 47 4.00 7.16 -13.71
N ILE A 48 5.01 8.01 -13.54
CA ILE A 48 6.04 7.78 -12.50
C ILE A 48 5.43 7.80 -11.09
N ALA A 49 4.50 8.72 -10.83
CA ALA A 49 3.81 8.77 -9.54
C ALA A 49 3.04 7.45 -9.24
N MET A 50 2.34 6.91 -10.23
CA MET A 50 1.66 5.61 -10.12
C MET A 50 2.63 4.45 -9.92
N ILE A 51 3.77 4.45 -10.62
CA ILE A 51 4.82 3.43 -10.45
C ILE A 51 5.39 3.47 -9.02
N ILE A 52 5.73 4.65 -8.52
CA ILE A 52 6.21 4.85 -7.15
C ILE A 52 5.16 4.38 -6.15
N TYR A 53 3.91 4.81 -6.32
CA TYR A 53 2.84 4.46 -5.40
C TYR A 53 2.56 2.95 -5.39
N HIS A 54 2.55 2.31 -6.56
CA HIS A 54 2.46 0.86 -6.68
C HIS A 54 3.60 0.15 -5.93
N ALA A 55 4.85 0.58 -6.12
CA ALA A 55 6.00 -0.01 -5.45
C ALA A 55 5.93 0.13 -3.92
N ILE A 56 5.46 1.29 -3.43
CA ILE A 56 5.23 1.53 -2.00
C ILE A 56 4.19 0.56 -1.46
N LEU A 57 3.01 0.49 -2.09
CA LEU A 57 1.91 -0.38 -1.66
C LEU A 57 2.32 -1.85 -1.69
N TYR A 58 3.03 -2.29 -2.73
CA TYR A 58 3.55 -3.65 -2.84
C TYR A 58 4.52 -3.97 -1.71
N THR A 59 5.45 -3.06 -1.41
CA THR A 59 6.42 -3.23 -0.32
C THR A 59 5.72 -3.34 1.03
N MET A 60 4.75 -2.46 1.30
CA MET A 60 3.97 -2.51 2.53
C MET A 60 3.12 -3.78 2.64
N ALA A 61 2.48 -4.21 1.55
CA ALA A 61 1.71 -5.45 1.52
C ALA A 61 2.58 -6.68 1.80
N LYS A 62 3.83 -6.67 1.31
CA LYS A 62 4.80 -7.72 1.61
C LYS A 62 5.21 -7.72 3.09
N ASP A 63 5.43 -6.55 3.67
CA ASP A 63 5.73 -6.38 5.11
C ASP A 63 4.56 -6.80 6.01
N TRP A 64 3.31 -6.70 5.51
CA TRP A 64 2.08 -7.02 6.24
C TRP A 64 1.46 -8.37 5.86
N MET A 65 2.20 -9.21 5.14
CA MET A 65 1.68 -10.51 4.72
C MET A 65 1.32 -11.34 5.96
N PRO A 66 0.10 -11.89 6.05
CA PRO A 66 -0.27 -12.71 7.20
C PRO A 66 0.65 -13.93 7.30
N LEU A 67 1.12 -14.25 8.51
CA LEU A 67 2.05 -15.36 8.72
C LEU A 67 1.34 -16.70 8.97
N VAL A 68 0.07 -16.64 9.38
CA VAL A 68 -0.73 -17.79 9.78
C VAL A 68 -1.62 -18.22 8.61
N LYS A 69 -1.71 -19.54 8.37
CA LYS A 69 -2.32 -20.13 7.17
C LYS A 69 -3.77 -19.67 6.95
N GLU A 70 -4.54 -19.62 8.02
CA GLU A 70 -5.95 -19.20 8.02
C GLU A 70 -6.08 -17.76 7.50
N ASN A 71 -5.24 -16.85 7.98
CA ASN A 71 -5.27 -15.45 7.55
C ASN A 71 -4.80 -15.28 6.09
N ILE A 72 -3.86 -16.11 5.64
CA ILE A 72 -3.44 -16.14 4.23
C ILE A 72 -4.60 -16.59 3.35
N GLU A 73 -5.30 -17.66 3.73
CA GLU A 73 -6.46 -18.18 3.00
C GLU A 73 -7.60 -17.15 2.94
N GLU A 74 -7.88 -16.46 4.05
CA GLU A 74 -8.86 -15.36 4.08
C GLU A 74 -8.44 -14.19 3.17
N ALA A 75 -7.17 -13.79 3.19
CA ALA A 75 -6.67 -12.73 2.31
C ALA A 75 -6.76 -13.10 0.83
N GLU A 76 -6.38 -14.33 0.43
CA GLU A 76 -6.50 -14.80 -0.95
C GLU A 76 -7.96 -14.93 -1.40
N ASN A 77 -8.86 -15.30 -0.49
CA ASN A 77 -10.29 -15.31 -0.81
C ASN A 77 -10.84 -13.90 -1.01
N LEU A 78 -10.46 -12.93 -0.17
CA LEU A 78 -10.90 -11.54 -0.31
C LEU A 78 -10.42 -10.93 -1.64
N LYS A 79 -9.19 -11.23 -2.08
CA LYS A 79 -8.63 -10.77 -3.37
C LYS A 79 -9.47 -11.16 -4.59
N LYS A 80 -10.30 -12.19 -4.51
CA LYS A 80 -11.19 -12.59 -5.63
C LYS A 80 -12.34 -11.61 -5.86
N PHE A 81 -12.59 -10.73 -4.89
CA PHE A 81 -13.70 -9.76 -4.90
C PHE A 81 -13.22 -8.31 -5.05
N LEU A 82 -11.90 -8.08 -5.08
CA LEU A 82 -11.26 -6.77 -5.28
C LEU A 82 -10.60 -6.72 -6.65
#